data_AF-A0A950I4C9-F1
#
_entry.id   AF-A0A950I4C9-F1
#
_cell.length_a   1.000
_cell.length_b   1.000
_cell.length_c   1.000
_cell.angle_alpha   90.00
_cell.angle_beta   90.00
_cell.angle_gamma   90.00
#
_symmetry.space_group_name_H-M   'P 1'
#
loop_
_entity.id
_entity.type
_entity.pdbx_description
1 polymer ?
#
loop_
_entity_poly.entity_id
_entity_poly.type
_entity_poly.pdbx_seq_one_letter_code
_entity_poly.pdbx_strand_id
1 'polypeptide(L)' 'MHGLRESTTTGMWRVVFYERTGFRIEINRKGPWLPSRQLAVQWATWFNQHGQHVALEDQGGVLEKFNQGLPT' A
#
# COMPACT_ATOMS: atom_id res chain seq x y z
N MET A 1 7.63 -27.58 13.62
CA MET A 1 7.08 -27.32 12.27
C MET A 1 6.53 -25.90 12.27
N HIS A 2 7.22 -24.96 11.61
CA HIS A 2 6.78 -23.57 11.54
C HIS A 2 5.50 -23.53 10.70
N GLY A 3 4.36 -23.28 11.37
CA GLY A 3 3.10 -23.03 10.69
C GLY A 3 3.26 -21.79 9.84
N LEU A 4 3.27 -21.98 8.52
CA LEU A 4 2.98 -20.91 7.56
C LEU A 4 1.65 -20.32 8.01
N ARG A 5 1.69 -19.13 8.59
CA ARG A 5 0.51 -18.27 8.65
C ARG A 5 0.20 -17.96 7.20
N GLU A 6 -0.60 -18.83 6.58
CA GLU A 6 -1.48 -18.41 5.51
C GLU A 6 -2.35 -17.32 6.14
N SER A 7 -1.86 -16.09 6.06
CA SER A 7 -2.59 -14.90 6.47
C SER A 7 -3.82 -14.88 5.58
N THR A 8 -4.88 -15.49 6.08
CA THR A 8 -6.26 -15.40 5.61
C THR A 8 -6.75 -13.99 5.88
N THR A 9 -6.02 -13.00 5.35
CA THR A 9 -6.37 -11.60 5.44
C THR A 9 -7.46 -11.34 4.41
N THR A 10 -8.66 -11.84 4.71
CA THR A 10 -9.93 -11.20 4.37
C THR A 10 -10.02 -9.88 5.15
N GLY A 11 -8.94 -9.10 5.10
CA GLY A 11 -8.76 -7.87 5.84
C GLY A 11 -8.85 -6.71 4.89
N MET A 12 -9.25 -5.57 5.42
CA MET A 12 -9.36 -4.37 4.62
C MET A 12 -7.97 -3.89 4.19
N TRP A 13 -7.90 -3.33 2.99
CA TRP A 13 -6.68 -2.80 2.40
C TRP A 13 -6.91 -1.36 1.99
N ARG A 14 -5.91 -0.49 2.09
CA ARG A 14 -6.00 0.86 1.55
C ARG A 14 -4.75 1.26 0.81
N VAL A 15 -4.90 2.22 -0.08
CA VAL A 15 -3.77 2.85 -0.77
C VAL A 15 -3.21 3.95 0.13
N VAL A 16 -1.91 3.94 0.38
CA VAL A 16 -1.19 4.99 1.10
C VAL A 16 -0.35 5.76 0.09
N PHE A 17 -0.47 7.08 0.09
CA PHE A 17 0.21 7.96 -0.85
C PHE A 17 1.41 8.60 -0.18
N TYR A 18 2.49 8.66 -0.92
CA TYR A 18 3.71 9.31 -0.52
C TYR A 18 3.92 10.57 -1.34
N GLU A 19 4.46 11.58 -0.68
CA GLU A 19 4.97 12.77 -1.32
C GLU A 19 6.48 12.82 -1.15
N ARG A 20 7.17 13.27 -2.21
CA ARG A 20 8.62 13.46 -2.18
C ARG A 20 8.90 14.95 -2.04
N THR A 21 9.36 15.36 -0.86
CA THR A 21 9.80 16.72 -0.60
C THR A 21 11.32 16.74 -0.50
N GLY A 22 11.97 17.06 -1.63
CA GLY A 22 13.42 16.99 -1.76
C GLY A 22 13.96 15.56 -1.61
N PHE A 23 14.72 15.32 -0.52
CA PHE A 23 15.30 14.02 -0.18
C PHE A 23 14.42 13.17 0.74
N ARG A 24 13.31 13.72 1.26
CA ARG A 24 12.41 13.00 2.16
C ARG A 24 11.20 12.47 1.39
N ILE A 25 10.77 11.27 1.77
CA ILE A 25 9.54 10.66 1.29
C ILE A 25 8.67 10.43 2.53
N GLU A 26 7.53 11.10 2.58
CA GLU A 26 6.62 11.09 3.73
C GLU A 26 5.24 10.60 3.30
N ILE A 27 4.52 9.95 4.21
CA ILE A 27 3.12 9.60 3.98
C ILE A 27 2.32 10.91 3.98
N ASN A 28 1.76 11.26 2.83
CA ASN A 28 0.97 12.47 2.67
C ASN A 28 -0.50 12.20 3.01
N ARG A 29 -1.09 11.13 2.45
CA ARG A 29 -2.51 10.81 2.59
C ARG A 29 -2.77 9.31 2.53
N LYS A 30 -3.87 8.87 3.14
CA LYS A 30 -4.35 7.49 3.08
C LYS A 30 -5.72 7.44 2.41
N GLY A 31 -5.91 6.48 1.52
CA GLY A 31 -7.18 6.22 0.85
C GLY A 31 -8.18 5.50 1.76
N PRO A 32 -9.41 5.29 1.26
CA PRO A 32 -10.43 4.52 1.98
C PRO A 32 -10.00 3.06 2.13
N TRP A 33 -10.57 2.41 3.14
CA TRP A 33 -10.48 0.97 3.30
C TRP A 33 -11.30 0.26 2.22
N LEU A 34 -10.66 -0.69 1.55
CA LEU A 34 -11.18 -1.51 0.47
C LEU A 34 -11.32 -2.95 0.97
N PRO A 35 -12.37 -3.68 0.56
CA PRO A 35 -12.68 -5.00 1.10
C PRO A 35 -11.75 -6.11 0.61
N SER A 36 -10.85 -5.83 -0.35
CA SER A 36 -9.94 -6.83 -0.89
C SER A 36 -8.61 -6.23 -1.33
N ARG A 37 -7.54 -7.04 -1.20
CA ARG A 37 -6.21 -6.70 -1.69
C ARG A 37 -6.22 -6.43 -3.19
N GLN A 38 -6.96 -7.25 -3.94
CA GLN A 38 -7.02 -7.12 -5.40
C GLN A 38 -7.56 -5.76 -5.84
N LEU A 39 -8.60 -5.24 -5.17
CA LEU A 39 -9.13 -3.92 -5.47
C LEU A 39 -8.11 -2.82 -5.11
N ALA A 40 -7.44 -2.94 -3.98
CA ALA A 40 -6.40 -2.00 -3.57
C ALA A 40 -5.21 -1.99 -4.54
N VAL A 41 -4.81 -3.16 -5.05
CA VAL A 41 -3.80 -3.30 -6.12
C VAL A 41 -4.25 -2.60 -7.40
N GLN A 42 -5.50 -2.78 -7.84
CA GLN A 42 -6.01 -2.10 -9.05
C GLN A 42 -5.95 -0.57 -8.89
N TRP A 43 -6.35 -0.07 -7.73
CA TRP A 43 -6.28 1.37 -7.43
C TRP A 43 -4.83 1.85 -7.40
N ALA A 44 -3.94 1.14 -6.70
CA ALA A 44 -2.53 1.50 -6.63
C ALA A 44 -1.88 1.53 -8.02
N THR A 45 -2.18 0.54 -8.89
CA THR A 45 -1.73 0.54 -10.28
C THR A 45 -2.23 1.75 -11.04
N TRP A 46 -3.52 2.08 -10.92
CA TRP A 46 -4.09 3.25 -11.60
C TRP A 46 -3.41 4.54 -11.13
N PHE A 47 -3.27 4.76 -9.82
CA PHE A 47 -2.60 5.95 -9.28
C PHE A 47 -1.13 6.03 -9.70
N ASN A 48 -0.43 4.89 -9.71
CA ASN A 48 0.95 4.79 -10.17
C ASN A 48 1.12 5.22 -11.63
N GLN A 49 0.24 4.72 -12.51
CA GLN A 49 0.23 5.11 -13.93
C GLN A 49 -0.03 6.60 -14.14
N HIS A 50 -0.67 7.27 -13.17
CA HIS A 50 -0.91 8.71 -13.17
C HIS A 50 0.16 9.51 -12.38
N GLY A 51 1.32 8.90 -12.12
CA GLY A 51 2.48 9.56 -11.52
C GLY A 51 2.43 9.70 -10.00
N GLN A 52 1.49 9.05 -9.32
CA GLN A 52 1.42 9.05 -7.86
C GLN A 52 2.33 7.95 -7.27
N HIS A 53 3.04 8.28 -6.20
CA HIS A 53 3.82 7.31 -5.44
C HIS A 53 2.93 6.71 -4.34
N VAL A 54 2.69 5.40 -4.41
CA VAL A 54 1.76 4.72 -3.50
C VAL A 54 2.30 3.39 -2.96
N ALA A 55 1.79 2.98 -1.80
CA ALA A 55 1.90 1.64 -1.23
C ALA A 55 0.51 1.13 -0.84
N LEU A 56 0.43 -0.15 -0.45
CA LEU A 56 -0.74 -0.75 0.15
C LEU A 56 -0.53 -0.90 1.65
N GLU A 57 -1.55 -0.63 2.44
CA GLU A 57 -1.55 -0.90 3.87
C GLU A 57 -2.71 -1.84 4.18
N ASP A 58 -2.45 -2.90 4.93
CA ASP A 58 -3.51 -3.74 5.48
C ASP A 58 -4.08 -3.14 6.78
N GLN A 59 -5.23 -3.65 7.23
CA GLN A 59 -5.87 -3.22 8.48
C GLN A 59 -5.00 -3.42 9.74
N GLY A 60 -3.98 -4.28 9.67
CA GLY A 60 -3.01 -4.49 10.74
C GLY A 60 -1.86 -3.47 10.75
N GLY A 61 -1.82 -2.57 9.76
CA GLY A 61 -0.76 -1.57 9.60
C GLY A 61 0.46 -2.08 8.83
N VAL A 62 0.39 -3.28 8.23
CA VAL A 62 1.46 -3.81 7.40
C VAL A 62 1.48 -3.07 6.07
N LEU A 63 2.63 -2.50 5.72
CA LEU A 63 2.83 -1.79 4.46
C LEU A 63 3.48 -2.71 3.41
N GLU A 64 2.80 -2.90 2.29
CA GLU A 64 3.33 -3.50 1.07
C GLU A 64 3.67 -2.41 0.06
N LYS A 65 4.96 -2.24 -0.22
CA LYS A 65 5.41 -1.26 -1.21
C LYS A 65 5.02 -1.69 -2.61
N PHE A 66 4.39 -0.77 -3.32
CA PHE A 66 4.01 -0.99 -4.71
C PHE A 66 5.11 -0.56 -5.71
N ASN A 67 6.03 0.32 -5.28
CA ASN A 67 7.15 0.83 -6.08
C ASN A 67 8.51 0.54 -5.44
N GLN A 68 9.51 0.18 -6.26
CA GLN A 68 10.91 -0.02 -5.84
C GLN A 68 11.62 1.27 -5.37
N GLY A 69 11.03 2.45 -5.56
CA GLY A 69 11.62 3.75 -5.20
C GLY A 69 11.21 4.33 -3.84
N LEU A 70 10.43 3.62 -3.03
CA LEU A 70 9.99 4.09 -1.70
C LEU A 70 11.00 3.66 -0.60
N PRO A 71 11.33 4.52 0.39
CA PRO A 71 12.31 4.21 1.43
C PRO A 71 11.82 3.06 2.31
N THR A 72 12.74 2.19 2.71
CA THR A 72 12.56 1.03 3.62
C THR A 72 12.34 1.45 5.05
#